data_AF-A0A384YCR1-F1
#
_entry.id   AF-A0A384YCR1-F1
#
_cell.length_a   1.000
_cell.length_b   1.000
_cell.length_c   1.000
_cell.angle_alpha   90.00
_cell.angle_beta   90.00
_cell.angle_gamma   90.00
#
_symmetry.space_group_name_H-M   'P 1'
#
loop_
_entity.id
_entity.type
_entity.pdbx_description
1 polymer ?
#
loop_
_entity_poly.entity_id
_entity_poly.type
_entity_poly.pdbx_seq_one_letter_code
_entity_poly.pdbx_strand_id
1 'polypeptide(L)'
;MSSRDGSTAHYGLELGLTCWHIQWVLEYEGVTCTLCGVCQSVQEADIPFAHVAGCIGAAEVAQHPWRELAAVLRHLPVVLDK
;
A
#
# COMPACT_ATOMS: atom_id res chain seq x y z
N MET A 1 -11.34 18.31 -25.20
CA MET A 1 -11.69 17.28 -24.20
C MET A 1 -10.38 16.82 -23.56
N SER A 2 -9.91 17.39 -22.42
CA SER A 2 -8.63 16.93 -21.82
C SER A 2 -8.30 17.45 -20.42
N SER A 3 -9.30 17.67 -19.55
CA SER A 3 -9.02 18.18 -18.17
C SER A 3 -9.74 17.41 -17.06
N ARG A 4 -10.70 16.54 -17.41
CA ARG A 4 -11.48 15.76 -16.44
C ARG A 4 -10.81 14.43 -16.06
N ASP A 5 -10.19 13.76 -17.03
CA ASP A 5 -9.63 12.42 -16.81
C ASP A 5 -8.40 12.42 -15.88
N GLY A 6 -7.56 13.46 -15.96
CA GLY A 6 -6.43 13.62 -15.03
C GLY A 6 -6.89 13.81 -13.58
N SER A 7 -7.92 14.62 -13.34
CA SER A 7 -8.40 14.90 -11.98
C SER A 7 -8.99 13.67 -11.29
N THR A 8 -9.65 12.77 -12.03
CA THR A 8 -10.21 11.53 -11.48
C THR A 8 -9.12 10.51 -11.15
N ALA A 9 -8.09 10.40 -11.98
CA ALA A 9 -6.94 9.50 -11.74
C ALA A 9 -6.14 9.92 -10.49
N HIS A 10 -5.91 11.23 -10.31
CA HIS A 10 -5.25 11.77 -9.12
C HIS A 10 -6.03 11.50 -7.84
N TYR A 11 -7.36 11.69 -7.86
CA TYR A 11 -8.22 11.39 -6.73
C TYR A 11 -8.22 9.88 -6.37
N GLY A 12 -8.20 9.00 -7.37
CA GLY A 12 -8.10 7.56 -7.15
C GLY A 12 -6.80 7.13 -6.49
N LEU A 13 -5.67 7.75 -6.89
CA LEU A 13 -4.37 7.51 -6.26
C LEU A 13 -4.33 7.98 -4.80
N GLU A 14 -4.79 9.20 -4.53
CA GLU A 14 -4.80 9.77 -3.17
C GLU A 14 -5.69 8.93 -2.22
N LEU A 15 -6.87 8.53 -2.70
CA LEU A 15 -7.76 7.65 -1.95
C LEU A 15 -7.14 6.26 -1.72
N GLY A 16 -6.51 5.67 -2.74
CA GLY A 16 -5.83 4.39 -2.62
C GLY A 16 -4.69 4.41 -1.60
N LEU A 17 -3.87 5.46 -1.61
CA LEU A 17 -2.82 5.66 -0.61
C LEU A 17 -3.39 5.86 0.79
N THR A 18 -4.48 6.62 0.93
CA THR A 18 -5.17 6.83 2.21
C THR A 18 -5.69 5.51 2.77
N CYS A 19 -6.38 4.72 1.95
CA CYS A 19 -6.90 3.41 2.36
C CYS A 19 -5.77 2.46 2.76
N TRP A 20 -4.69 2.42 1.99
CA TRP A 20 -3.52 1.62 2.32
C TRP A 20 -2.88 2.07 3.65
N HIS A 21 -2.75 3.38 3.87
CA HIS A 21 -2.11 3.93 5.06
C HIS A 21 -2.89 3.71 6.36
N ILE A 22 -4.21 3.48 6.29
CA ILE A 22 -5.01 3.12 7.47
C ILE A 22 -4.50 1.83 8.12
N GLN A 23 -4.01 0.88 7.31
CA GLN A 23 -3.58 -0.44 7.77
C GLN A 23 -2.05 -0.55 7.86
N TRP A 24 -1.34 0.25 7.08
CA TRP A 24 0.08 0.07 6.82
C TRP A 24 0.86 1.37 6.91
N VAL A 25 2.08 1.26 7.42
CA VAL A 25 3.06 2.33 7.43
C VAL A 25 4.29 1.84 6.70
N LEU A 26 4.75 2.59 5.67
CA LEU A 26 6.03 2.33 5.04
C LEU A 26 7.09 3.15 5.78
N GLU A 27 7.99 2.49 6.49
CA GLU A 27 9.08 3.10 7.23
C GLU A 27 10.39 2.35 6.92
N TYR A 28 11.44 3.10 6.61
CA TYR A 28 12.71 2.53 6.11
C TYR A 28 12.46 1.61 4.90
N GLU A 29 13.05 0.41 4.89
CA GLU A 29 12.82 -0.64 3.90
C GLU A 29 11.69 -1.64 4.28
N GLY A 30 10.78 -1.26 5.18
CA GLY A 30 9.76 -2.16 5.73
C GLY A 30 8.34 -1.59 5.72
N VAL A 31 7.35 -2.50 5.66
CA VAL A 31 5.95 -2.16 5.93
C VAL A 31 5.55 -2.66 7.31
N THR A 32 5.04 -1.75 8.13
CA THR A 32 4.58 -1.99 9.50
C THR A 32 3.05 -1.99 9.55
N CYS A 33 2.46 -2.96 10.24
CA CYS A 33 1.03 -2.93 10.56
C CYS A 33 0.74 -1.86 11.60
N THR A 34 -0.21 -0.94 11.33
CA THR A 34 -0.61 0.12 12.26
C THR A 34 -1.22 -0.40 13.56
N LEU A 35 -1.76 -1.63 13.54
CA LEU A 35 -2.50 -2.20 14.67
C LEU A 35 -1.63 -3.09 15.57
N CYS A 36 -0.76 -3.92 14.99
CA CYS A 36 0.08 -4.83 15.77
C CYS A 36 1.56 -4.44 15.82
N GLY A 37 2.01 -3.46 15.04
CA GLY A 37 3.39 -2.99 15.02
C GLY A 37 4.40 -3.98 14.42
N VAL A 38 3.96 -5.15 13.92
CA VAL A 38 4.83 -6.07 13.20
C VAL A 38 5.30 -5.40 11.91
N CYS A 39 6.58 -5.55 11.58
CA CYS A 39 7.19 -5.05 10.36
C CYS A 39 7.57 -6.24 9.45
N GLN A 40 7.31 -6.09 8.16
CA GLN A 40 7.75 -6.99 7.10
C GLN A 40 8.74 -6.24 6.20
N SER A 41 9.91 -6.84 5.97
CA SER A 41 10.93 -6.26 5.08
C SER A 41 10.50 -6.31 3.61
N VAL A 42 11.00 -5.39 2.79
CA VAL A 42 10.83 -5.43 1.33
C VAL A 42 11.39 -6.72 0.71
N GLN A 43 12.36 -7.36 1.36
CA GLN A 43 12.91 -8.65 0.91
C GLN A 43 11.89 -9.79 1.01
N GLU A 44 10.84 -9.61 1.82
CA GLU A 44 9.78 -10.59 2.07
C GLU A 44 8.47 -10.20 1.34
N ALA A 45 8.55 -9.28 0.37
CA ALA A 45 7.38 -8.76 -0.34
C ALA A 45 6.62 -9.81 -1.17
N ASP A 46 7.23 -10.96 -1.44
CA ASP A 46 6.63 -12.06 -2.19
C ASP A 46 5.70 -12.94 -1.35
N ILE A 47 5.90 -12.97 -0.03
CA ILE A 47 5.11 -13.77 0.92
C ILE A 47 3.97 -12.96 1.56
N PRO A 48 2.91 -13.64 2.07
CA PRO A 48 1.89 -12.99 2.90
C PRO A 48 2.48 -12.31 4.13
N PHE A 49 1.89 -11.18 4.51
CA PHE A 49 2.23 -10.50 5.76
C PHE A 49 1.80 -11.36 6.96
N ALA A 50 2.72 -11.54 7.91
CA ALA A 50 2.47 -12.32 9.12
C ALA A 50 2.16 -11.38 10.30
N HIS A 51 0.91 -11.38 10.75
CA HIS A 51 0.50 -10.61 11.94
C HIS A 51 0.86 -11.32 13.25
N VAL A 52 0.91 -10.55 14.34
CA VAL A 52 0.86 -11.13 15.69
C VAL A 52 -0.51 -11.77 15.94
N ALA A 53 -0.53 -12.84 16.74
CA ALA A 53 -1.77 -13.50 17.13
C ALA A 53 -2.72 -12.51 17.83
N GLY A 54 -3.98 -12.49 17.40
CA GLY A 54 -5.01 -11.59 17.95
C GLY A 54 -5.03 -10.18 17.34
N CYS A 55 -4.19 -9.89 16.34
CA CYS A 55 -4.31 -8.64 15.59
C CYS A 55 -5.66 -8.57 14.86
N ILE A 56 -6.43 -7.51 15.11
CA ILE A 56 -7.71 -7.27 14.42
C ILE A 56 -7.49 -7.10 12.92
N GLY A 57 -6.32 -6.60 12.52
CA GLY A 57 -5.92 -6.47 11.11
C GLY A 57 -5.73 -7.81 10.40
N ALA A 58 -5.56 -8.92 11.12
CA ALA A 58 -5.34 -10.25 10.55
C ALA A 58 -6.63 -10.94 10.08
N ALA A 59 -7.67 -10.18 9.72
CA ALA A 59 -8.94 -10.72 9.22
C ALA A 59 -8.72 -11.77 8.12
N GLU A 60 -9.63 -12.75 8.00
CA GLU A 60 -9.49 -14.11 7.44
C GLU A 60 -8.76 -14.33 6.09
N VAL A 61 -8.33 -13.28 5.39
CA VAL A 61 -7.56 -13.36 4.14
C VAL A 61 -6.12 -12.93 4.37
N ALA A 62 -5.19 -13.69 3.80
CA ALA A 62 -3.78 -13.32 3.70
C ALA A 62 -3.62 -11.92 3.07
N GLN A 63 -2.93 -11.02 3.76
CA GLN A 63 -2.69 -9.65 3.29
C GLN A 63 -1.34 -9.52 2.61
N HIS A 64 -1.27 -8.68 1.57
CA HIS A 64 -0.06 -8.49 0.77
C HIS A 64 0.24 -7.00 0.60
N PRO A 65 0.70 -6.32 1.67
CA PRO A 65 0.83 -4.87 1.69
C PRO A 65 1.70 -4.31 0.56
N TRP A 66 2.78 -5.00 0.20
CA TRP A 66 3.66 -4.60 -0.89
C TRP A 66 2.99 -4.69 -2.27
N ARG A 67 2.18 -5.74 -2.50
CA ARG A 67 1.44 -5.91 -3.76
C ARG A 67 0.31 -4.88 -3.87
N GLU A 68 -0.36 -4.61 -2.76
CA GLU A 68 -1.38 -3.56 -2.64
C GLU A 68 -0.78 -2.19 -2.92
N LEU A 69 0.36 -1.86 -2.29
CA LEU A 69 1.06 -0.60 -2.51
C LEU A 69 1.52 -0.46 -3.97
N ALA A 70 2.14 -1.51 -4.53
CA ALA A 70 2.53 -1.52 -5.93
C ALA A 70 1.34 -1.28 -6.87
N ALA A 71 0.16 -1.82 -6.54
CA ALA A 71 -1.05 -1.57 -7.31
C ALA A 71 -1.48 -0.11 -7.28
N VAL A 72 -1.43 0.53 -6.11
CA VAL A 72 -1.73 1.95 -5.94
C VAL A 72 -0.71 2.80 -6.72
N LEU A 73 0.59 2.53 -6.55
CA LEU A 73 1.66 3.30 -7.15
C LEU A 73 1.74 3.19 -8.69
N ARG A 74 1.20 2.13 -9.30
CA ARG A 74 1.08 2.02 -10.77
C ARG A 74 0.27 3.15 -11.41
N HIS A 75 -0.52 3.88 -10.63
CA HIS A 75 -1.30 5.03 -11.10
C HIS A 75 -0.52 6.35 -11.06
N LEU A 76 0.71 6.36 -10.54
CA LEU A 76 1.57 7.55 -10.61
C LEU A 76 1.85 7.93 -12.08
N PRO A 77 1.89 9.23 -12.40
CA PRO A 77 2.31 9.66 -13.72
C PRO A 77 3.75 9.21 -13.97
N VAL A 78 4.02 8.70 -15.17
CA VAL A 78 5.39 8.38 -15.59
C VAL A 78 6.16 9.69 -15.66
N VAL A 79 7.17 9.82 -14.80
CA VAL A 79 8.16 10.89 -14.96
C VAL A 79 9.04 10.46 -16.12
N LEU A 80 8.84 11.06 -17.29
CA LEU A 80 9.80 10.94 -18.38
C LEU A 80 10.99 11.83 -18.01
N ASP A 81 12.10 11.21 -17.61
CA ASP A 81 13.37 11.91 -17.48
C ASP A 81 13.70 12.57 -18.84
N LYS A 82 13.98 13.87 -18.80
CA LYS A 82 14.31 14.70 -19.96
C LYS A 82 15.82 14.88 -20.07
#